data_AF-A0A9E5DU31-F1
#
_entry.id   AF-A0A9E5DU31-F1
#
_cell.length_a   1.000
_cell.length_b   1.000
_cell.length_c   1.000
_cell.angle_alpha   90.00
_cell.angle_beta   90.00
_cell.angle_gamma   90.00
#
_symmetry.space_group_name_H-M   'P 1'
#
loop_
_entity.id
_entity.type
_entity.pdbx_description
1 polymer ?
#
loop_
_entity_poly.entity_id
_entity_poly.type
_entity_poly.pdbx_seq_one_letter_code
_entity_poly.pdbx_strand_id
1 'polypeptide(L)'
;MSDLNVNTLTAAVLSRMTPEVTPRFREIMTALVRHLHDFTREVALSEAEWLAAIDFLTRTGQNCTETRQEFILLSDTLGLSSLVIAVNHPVVEGSLESSVLGPFYVPAMAEYPSGSDLAVGVAGTPTLYRGLVSDTAGRPLAGAALDIWSSDGEGWYDVQRPGPLVPAARGRVRAGADGRYAFWSIKPADYPVPTDGPVGEMLRALGRASMRPGHLHFIASAPGAETVTTQIFAADSPHLHADAVFGVSAGLIASFQPHAPGLAPDGRRLERPFCTVDYDLRLRPA
;
A
#
# COMPACT_ATOMS: atom_id res chain seq x y z
N MET A 1 -3.72 -37.55 31.91
CA MET A 1 -3.92 -36.29 31.17
C MET A 1 -3.54 -35.17 32.11
N SER A 2 -2.66 -34.26 31.69
CA SER A 2 -2.35 -33.06 32.49
C SER A 2 -3.64 -32.28 32.72
N ASP A 3 -3.84 -31.77 33.93
CA ASP A 3 -4.98 -30.92 34.25
C ASP A 3 -4.96 -29.66 33.36
N LEU A 4 -6.04 -29.40 32.63
CA LEU A 4 -6.14 -28.28 31.70
C LEU A 4 -6.54 -27.02 32.47
N ASN A 5 -5.65 -26.05 32.54
CA ASN A 5 -5.89 -24.77 33.19
C ASN A 5 -5.22 -23.63 32.40
N VAL A 6 -5.36 -22.40 32.91
CA VAL A 6 -4.84 -21.17 32.29
C VAL A 6 -3.36 -21.22 31.89
N ASN A 7 -2.55 -22.00 32.62
CA ASN A 7 -1.10 -22.13 32.40
C ASN A 7 -0.73 -23.36 31.56
N THR A 8 -1.51 -24.43 31.60
CA THR A 8 -1.18 -25.71 30.92
C THR A 8 -1.82 -25.86 29.54
N LEU A 9 -2.89 -25.10 29.25
CA LEU A 9 -3.66 -25.23 28.02
C LEU A 9 -2.84 -24.98 26.75
N THR A 10 -1.95 -23.97 26.75
CA THR A 10 -1.11 -23.64 25.58
C THR A 10 -0.24 -24.84 25.16
N ALA A 11 0.43 -25.49 26.12
CA ALA A 11 1.25 -26.67 25.84
C ALA A 11 0.41 -27.83 25.31
N ALA A 12 -0.80 -28.04 25.86
CA ALA A 12 -1.72 -29.08 25.41
C ALA A 12 -2.27 -28.83 23.98
N VAL A 13 -2.46 -27.57 23.57
CA VAL A 13 -2.84 -27.25 22.18
C VAL A 13 -1.68 -27.56 21.24
N LEU A 14 -0.48 -27.10 21.56
CA LEU A 14 0.71 -27.31 20.72
C LEU A 14 1.09 -28.78 20.59
N SER A 15 0.90 -29.59 21.63
CA SER A 15 1.22 -31.03 21.61
C SER A 15 0.34 -31.85 20.67
N ARG A 16 -0.75 -31.28 20.14
CA ARG A 16 -1.65 -31.95 19.18
C ARG A 16 -1.19 -31.84 17.72
N MET A 17 -0.14 -31.06 17.43
CA MET A 17 0.41 -30.98 16.08
C MET A 17 1.16 -32.26 15.72
N THR A 18 0.63 -33.03 14.78
CA THR A 18 1.14 -34.35 14.38
C THR A 18 2.44 -34.24 13.55
N PRO A 19 3.26 -35.30 13.45
CA PRO A 19 4.53 -35.26 12.71
C PRO A 19 4.42 -34.89 11.22
N GLU A 20 3.25 -35.03 10.61
CA GLU A 20 3.00 -34.74 9.18
C GLU A 20 2.95 -33.23 8.87
N VAL A 21 2.84 -32.38 9.88
CA VAL A 21 2.87 -30.92 9.71
C VAL A 21 4.24 -30.47 9.23
N THR A 22 4.29 -29.71 8.13
CA THR A 22 5.54 -29.19 7.56
C THR A 22 6.31 -28.33 8.58
N PRO A 23 7.65 -28.34 8.58
CA PRO A 23 8.44 -27.60 9.57
C PRO A 23 8.06 -26.11 9.66
N ARG A 24 7.85 -25.45 8.50
CA ARG A 24 7.50 -24.03 8.46
C ARG A 24 6.09 -23.75 8.99
N PHE A 25 5.09 -24.57 8.64
CA PHE A 25 3.73 -24.36 9.14
C PHE A 25 3.64 -24.62 10.65
N ARG A 26 4.38 -25.62 11.16
CA ARG A 26 4.52 -25.86 12.60
C ARG A 26 5.08 -24.64 13.32
N GLU A 27 6.15 -24.04 12.79
CA GLU A 27 6.78 -22.85 13.36
C GLU A 27 5.78 -21.69 13.46
N ILE A 28 5.10 -21.37 12.35
CA ILE A 28 4.10 -20.29 12.28
C ILE A 28 2.96 -20.53 13.29
N MET A 29 2.35 -21.71 13.25
CA MET A 29 1.21 -22.02 14.12
C MET A 29 1.62 -22.08 15.59
N THR A 30 2.84 -22.52 15.90
CA THR A 30 3.37 -22.52 17.27
C THR A 30 3.49 -21.11 17.80
N ALA A 31 4.09 -20.20 17.04
CA ALA A 31 4.21 -18.80 17.44
C ALA A 31 2.83 -18.14 17.58
N LEU A 32 1.94 -18.33 16.61
CA LEU A 32 0.57 -17.77 16.63
C LEU A 32 -0.21 -18.21 17.87
N VAL A 33 -0.26 -19.52 18.15
CA VAL A 33 -0.99 -20.05 19.32
C VAL A 33 -0.40 -19.51 20.62
N ARG A 34 0.93 -19.43 20.73
CA ARG A 34 1.59 -18.87 21.92
C ARG A 34 1.19 -17.42 22.14
N HIS A 35 1.39 -16.56 21.14
CA HIS A 35 1.07 -15.13 21.26
C HIS A 35 -0.42 -14.87 21.48
N LEU A 36 -1.31 -15.62 20.83
CA LEU A 36 -2.75 -15.50 21.04
C LEU A 36 -3.15 -15.88 22.47
N HIS A 37 -2.62 -16.99 23.00
CA HIS A 37 -2.90 -17.41 24.38
C HIS A 37 -2.27 -16.46 25.41
N ASP A 38 -1.07 -15.93 25.13
CA ASP A 38 -0.40 -14.95 25.99
C ASP A 38 -1.20 -13.64 26.04
N PHE A 39 -1.67 -13.13 24.90
CA PHE A 39 -2.57 -11.98 24.82
C PHE A 39 -3.83 -12.19 25.67
N THR A 40 -4.51 -13.33 25.51
CA THR A 40 -5.70 -13.67 26.29
C THR A 40 -5.45 -13.64 27.81
N ARG A 41 -4.30 -14.14 28.25
CA ARG A 41 -3.90 -14.09 29.67
C ARG A 41 -3.55 -12.68 30.12
N GLU A 42 -2.80 -11.95 29.31
CA GLU A 42 -2.32 -10.60 29.60
C GLU A 42 -3.48 -9.64 29.89
N VAL A 43 -4.52 -9.69 29.06
CA VAL A 43 -5.69 -8.81 29.22
C VAL A 43 -6.81 -9.41 30.06
N ALA A 44 -6.64 -10.66 30.54
CA ALA A 44 -7.67 -11.43 31.22
C ALA A 44 -9.02 -11.43 30.46
N LEU A 45 -8.96 -11.73 29.15
CA LEU A 45 -10.08 -11.57 28.23
C LEU A 45 -11.34 -12.28 28.73
N SER A 46 -12.43 -11.53 28.89
CA SER A 46 -13.72 -12.07 29.33
C SER A 46 -14.45 -12.81 28.20
N GLU A 47 -15.42 -13.66 28.56
CA GLU A 47 -16.27 -14.35 27.59
C GLU A 47 -17.06 -13.38 26.70
N ALA A 48 -17.52 -12.26 27.26
CA ALA A 48 -18.26 -11.24 26.52
C ALA A 48 -17.36 -10.51 25.50
N GLU A 49 -16.13 -10.14 25.90
CA GLU A 49 -15.15 -9.53 24.98
C GLU A 49 -14.71 -10.51 23.90
N TRP A 50 -14.55 -11.80 24.25
CA TRP A 50 -14.27 -12.85 23.27
C TRP A 50 -15.40 -12.99 22.25
N LEU A 51 -16.67 -13.04 22.69
CA LEU A 51 -17.82 -13.09 21.77
C LEU A 51 -17.88 -11.85 20.87
N ALA A 52 -17.59 -10.66 21.40
CA ALA A 52 -17.52 -9.43 20.62
C ALA A 52 -16.39 -9.48 19.57
N ALA A 53 -15.22 -10.04 19.91
CA ALA A 53 -14.13 -10.25 18.97
C ALA A 53 -14.49 -11.25 17.85
N ILE A 54 -15.20 -12.33 18.19
CA ILE A 54 -15.70 -13.31 17.20
C ILE A 54 -16.72 -12.65 16.25
N ASP A 55 -17.65 -11.86 16.76
CA ASP A 55 -18.58 -11.08 15.93
C ASP A 55 -17.83 -10.11 15.00
N PHE A 56 -16.87 -9.36 15.54
CA PHE A 56 -16.03 -8.44 14.76
C PHE A 56 -15.31 -9.13 13.60
N LEU A 57 -14.64 -10.26 13.85
CA LEU A 57 -13.96 -11.03 12.81
C LEU A 57 -14.94 -11.62 11.79
N THR A 58 -16.12 -12.04 12.24
CA THR A 58 -17.19 -12.56 11.37
C THR A 58 -17.68 -11.47 10.41
N ARG A 59 -18.02 -10.28 10.94
CA ARG A 59 -18.45 -9.14 10.13
C ARG A 59 -17.34 -8.63 9.22
N THR A 60 -16.07 -8.73 9.64
CA THR A 60 -14.91 -8.39 8.80
C THR A 60 -14.88 -9.30 7.56
N GLY A 61 -15.04 -10.62 7.76
CA GLY A 61 -15.15 -11.58 6.66
C GLY A 61 -16.35 -11.32 5.75
N GLN A 62 -17.52 -11.02 6.32
CA GLN A 62 -18.75 -10.74 5.56
C GLN A 62 -18.70 -9.43 4.75
N ASN A 63 -17.83 -8.48 5.11
CA ASN A 63 -17.61 -7.25 4.35
C ASN A 63 -16.56 -7.40 3.24
N CYS A 64 -15.91 -8.57 3.12
CA CYS A 64 -15.01 -8.84 2.00
C CYS A 64 -15.83 -9.16 0.74
N THR A 65 -15.49 -8.52 -0.38
CA THR A 65 -16.04 -8.75 -1.72
C THR A 65 -14.91 -8.91 -2.73
N GLU A 66 -15.22 -9.06 -4.02
CA GLU A 66 -14.20 -9.09 -5.09
C GLU A 66 -13.37 -7.79 -5.16
N THR A 67 -13.95 -6.67 -4.76
CA THR A 67 -13.32 -5.33 -4.84
C THR A 67 -13.03 -4.70 -3.47
N ARG A 68 -13.41 -5.37 -2.37
CA ARG A 68 -13.16 -4.93 -0.99
C ARG A 68 -12.53 -6.04 -0.18
N GLN A 69 -11.37 -5.79 0.43
CA GLN A 69 -10.69 -6.75 1.31
C GLN A 69 -10.58 -6.19 2.73
N GLU A 70 -11.63 -6.36 3.53
CA GLU A 70 -11.69 -5.81 4.90
C GLU A 70 -10.65 -6.46 5.83
N PHE A 71 -10.27 -7.72 5.61
CA PHE A 71 -9.17 -8.34 6.36
C PHE A 71 -7.80 -7.75 6.03
N ILE A 72 -7.57 -7.34 4.77
CA ILE A 72 -6.36 -6.61 4.39
C ILE A 72 -6.39 -5.24 5.07
N LEU A 73 -7.53 -4.53 5.04
CA LEU A 73 -7.67 -3.25 5.72
C LEU A 73 -7.47 -3.36 7.25
N LEU A 74 -7.91 -4.46 7.88
CA LEU A 74 -7.63 -4.74 9.29
C LEU A 74 -6.14 -4.94 9.52
N SER A 75 -5.46 -5.70 8.66
CA SER A 75 -4.00 -5.87 8.70
C SER A 75 -3.26 -4.53 8.53
N ASP A 76 -3.69 -3.70 7.57
CA ASP A 76 -3.12 -2.39 7.27
C ASP A 76 -3.25 -1.45 8.48
N THR A 77 -4.46 -1.34 9.02
CA THR A 77 -4.74 -0.43 10.14
C THR A 77 -4.15 -0.90 11.46
N LEU A 78 -3.87 -2.19 11.65
CA LEU A 78 -3.09 -2.71 12.79
C LEU A 78 -1.57 -2.65 12.56
N GLY A 79 -1.10 -2.17 11.41
CA GLY A 79 0.32 -2.09 11.05
C GLY A 79 0.98 -3.41 10.70
N LEU A 80 0.20 -4.51 10.63
CA LEU A 80 0.72 -5.84 10.29
C LEU A 80 1.25 -5.87 8.85
N SER A 81 0.55 -5.24 7.90
CA SER A 81 1.00 -5.19 6.49
C SER A 81 2.36 -4.49 6.35
N SER A 82 2.53 -3.34 7.00
CA SER A 82 3.80 -2.61 7.02
C SER A 82 4.90 -3.41 7.72
N LEU A 83 4.59 -4.11 8.82
CA LEU A 83 5.56 -4.96 9.51
C LEU A 83 6.00 -6.15 8.64
N VAL A 84 5.06 -6.81 7.93
CA VAL A 84 5.39 -7.88 6.98
C VAL A 84 6.33 -7.37 5.90
N ILE A 85 6.09 -6.16 5.38
CA ILE A 85 7.00 -5.54 4.40
C ILE A 85 8.36 -5.27 5.01
N ALA A 86 8.44 -4.67 6.20
CA ALA A 86 9.70 -4.38 6.86
C ALA A 86 10.56 -5.63 7.12
N VAL A 87 9.92 -6.77 7.43
CA VAL A 87 10.61 -8.06 7.64
C VAL A 87 11.16 -8.65 6.34
N ASN A 88 10.42 -8.53 5.22
CA ASN A 88 10.77 -9.18 3.95
C ASN A 88 11.55 -8.27 2.99
N HIS A 89 11.45 -6.96 3.16
CA HIS A 89 12.06 -5.93 2.31
C HIS A 89 12.75 -4.89 3.19
N PRO A 90 13.85 -5.25 3.88
CA PRO A 90 14.58 -4.31 4.72
C PRO A 90 15.09 -3.14 3.88
N VAL A 91 14.99 -1.94 4.44
CA VAL A 91 15.50 -0.71 3.84
C VAL A 91 17.00 -0.85 3.64
N VAL A 92 17.44 -0.71 2.39
CA VAL A 92 18.85 -0.63 2.02
C VAL A 92 19.11 0.79 1.55
N GLU A 93 20.09 1.45 2.17
CA GLU A 93 20.44 2.83 1.82
C GLU A 93 20.72 2.97 0.32
N GLY A 94 20.14 4.00 -0.29
CA GLY A 94 20.27 4.25 -1.73
C GLY A 94 19.43 3.36 -2.64
N SER A 95 18.53 2.53 -2.10
CA SER A 95 17.53 1.77 -2.87
C SER A 95 16.11 2.27 -2.61
N LEU A 96 15.21 1.97 -3.54
CA LEU A 96 13.79 2.27 -3.43
C LEU A 96 13.16 1.44 -2.30
N GLU A 97 12.51 2.11 -1.36
CA GLU A 97 11.83 1.45 -0.23
C GLU A 97 10.52 0.80 -0.70
N SER A 98 10.24 -0.41 -0.20
CA SER A 98 8.94 -1.06 -0.40
C SER A 98 7.88 -0.47 0.52
N SER A 99 6.62 -0.45 0.07
CA SER A 99 5.48 -0.04 0.87
C SER A 99 4.25 -0.90 0.58
N VAL A 100 3.15 -0.64 1.30
CA VAL A 100 1.90 -1.41 1.19
C VAL A 100 1.33 -1.34 -0.22
N LEU A 101 0.91 -2.50 -0.75
CA LEU A 101 0.23 -2.59 -2.05
C LEU A 101 -1.13 -1.88 -2.01
N GLY A 102 -1.83 -1.97 -0.87
CA GLY A 102 -3.21 -1.54 -0.74
C GLY A 102 -4.19 -2.42 -1.53
N PRO A 103 -5.51 -2.19 -1.37
CA PRO A 103 -6.54 -3.05 -1.94
C PRO A 103 -6.94 -2.72 -3.39
N PHE A 104 -6.35 -1.68 -4.01
CA PHE A 104 -6.85 -1.11 -5.27
C PHE A 104 -5.97 -1.37 -6.50
N TYR A 105 -4.96 -2.23 -6.36
CA TYR A 105 -4.16 -2.70 -7.49
C TYR A 105 -5.00 -3.61 -8.40
N VAL A 106 -4.90 -3.39 -9.71
CA VAL A 106 -5.55 -4.24 -10.74
C VAL A 106 -4.46 -4.74 -11.67
N PRO A 107 -4.29 -6.06 -11.84
CA PRO A 107 -3.28 -6.62 -12.74
C PRO A 107 -3.62 -6.35 -14.21
N ALA A 108 -2.64 -6.57 -15.09
CA ALA A 108 -2.78 -6.42 -16.55
C ALA A 108 -3.21 -4.99 -16.99
N MET A 109 -2.60 -3.98 -16.38
CA MET A 109 -2.83 -2.58 -16.76
C MET A 109 -2.49 -2.33 -18.24
N ALA A 110 -3.26 -1.46 -18.87
CA ALA A 110 -2.96 -0.96 -20.20
C ALA A 110 -1.60 -0.23 -20.21
N GLU A 111 -0.79 -0.51 -21.22
CA GLU A 111 0.53 0.11 -21.39
C GLU A 111 0.41 1.38 -22.24
N TYR A 112 1.06 2.45 -21.79
CA TYR A 112 1.07 3.76 -22.44
C TYR A 112 2.51 4.21 -22.75
N PRO A 113 2.72 4.94 -23.87
CA PRO A 113 4.00 5.59 -24.13
C PRO A 113 4.41 6.54 -23.00
N SER A 114 5.71 6.62 -22.70
CA SER A 114 6.26 7.64 -21.79
C SER A 114 5.81 9.04 -22.22
N GLY A 115 5.38 9.86 -21.25
CA GLY A 115 4.78 11.19 -21.44
C GLY A 115 3.26 11.19 -21.64
N SER A 116 2.63 10.02 -21.69
CA SER A 116 1.17 9.89 -21.76
C SER A 116 0.47 10.38 -20.50
N ASP A 117 -0.80 10.73 -20.62
CA ASP A 117 -1.67 11.14 -19.51
C ASP A 117 -2.52 9.95 -19.07
N LEU A 118 -2.30 9.49 -17.84
CA LEU A 118 -3.01 8.38 -17.22
C LEU A 118 -4.30 8.83 -16.52
N ALA A 119 -4.53 10.15 -16.41
CA ALA A 119 -5.63 10.75 -15.67
C ALA A 119 -6.51 11.63 -16.57
N VAL A 120 -6.63 11.29 -17.86
CA VAL A 120 -7.51 11.99 -18.80
C VAL A 120 -8.95 12.00 -18.28
N GLY A 121 -9.51 13.20 -18.13
CA GLY A 121 -10.87 13.38 -17.62
C GLY A 121 -11.03 13.22 -16.11
N VAL A 122 -9.96 12.92 -15.37
CA VAL A 122 -10.00 12.82 -13.91
C VAL A 122 -9.88 14.20 -13.29
N ALA A 123 -10.75 14.49 -12.32
CA ALA A 123 -10.70 15.73 -11.56
C ALA A 123 -9.46 15.76 -10.65
N GLY A 124 -8.72 16.86 -10.67
CA GLY A 124 -7.52 17.06 -9.87
C GLY A 124 -6.54 18.03 -10.53
N THR A 125 -5.49 18.40 -9.79
CA THR A 125 -4.40 19.24 -10.31
C THR A 125 -3.51 18.38 -11.21
N PRO A 126 -3.38 18.69 -12.52
CA PRO A 126 -2.49 17.96 -13.41
C PRO A 126 -1.08 17.90 -12.84
N THR A 127 -0.44 16.75 -12.89
CA THR A 127 0.89 16.57 -12.36
C THR A 127 1.74 15.75 -13.32
N LEU A 128 2.88 16.32 -13.73
CA LEU A 128 3.91 15.62 -14.48
C LEU A 128 4.85 14.91 -13.50
N TYR A 129 4.86 13.59 -13.56
CA TYR A 129 5.80 12.74 -12.83
C TYR A 129 6.93 12.35 -13.77
N ARG A 130 8.17 12.46 -13.31
CA ARG A 130 9.34 12.05 -14.09
C ARG A 130 10.51 11.66 -13.19
N GLY A 131 11.44 10.92 -13.77
CA GLY A 131 12.67 10.54 -13.09
C GLY A 131 13.48 9.50 -13.85
N LEU A 132 14.44 8.90 -13.15
CA LEU A 132 15.30 7.84 -13.65
C LEU A 132 14.99 6.53 -12.92
N VAL A 133 14.74 5.46 -13.68
CA VAL A 133 14.84 4.08 -13.18
C VAL A 133 16.28 3.60 -13.36
N SER A 134 16.93 3.25 -12.25
CA SER A 134 18.33 2.82 -12.23
C SER A 134 18.55 1.69 -11.24
N ASP A 135 19.72 1.05 -11.30
CA ASP A 135 20.15 0.16 -10.23
C ASP A 135 20.81 0.93 -9.07
N THR A 136 21.23 0.21 -8.03
CA THR A 136 21.91 0.81 -6.85
C THR A 136 23.28 1.42 -7.17
N ALA A 137 23.86 1.17 -8.34
CA ALA A 137 25.08 1.82 -8.83
C ALA A 137 24.79 3.06 -9.71
N GLY A 138 23.51 3.41 -9.91
CA GLY A 138 23.08 4.53 -10.75
C GLY A 138 23.08 4.24 -12.24
N ARG A 139 23.24 2.97 -12.66
CA ARG A 139 23.17 2.60 -14.07
C ARG A 139 21.71 2.57 -14.52
N PRO A 140 21.35 3.21 -15.65
CA PRO A 140 19.96 3.26 -16.11
C PRO A 140 19.43 1.86 -16.45
N LEU A 141 18.19 1.60 -16.05
CA LEU A 141 17.49 0.34 -16.34
C LEU A 141 16.51 0.55 -17.50
N ALA A 142 17.02 0.37 -18.73
CA ALA A 142 16.24 0.51 -19.95
C ALA A 142 15.06 -0.46 -19.99
N GLY A 143 13.87 0.05 -20.36
CA GLY A 143 12.66 -0.77 -20.52
C GLY A 143 12.02 -1.23 -19.20
N ALA A 144 12.50 -0.75 -18.06
CA ALA A 144 11.87 -0.99 -16.76
C ALA A 144 10.38 -0.61 -16.81
N ALA A 145 9.52 -1.47 -16.29
CA ALA A 145 8.07 -1.27 -16.28
C ALA A 145 7.63 -0.68 -14.94
N LEU A 146 6.76 0.33 -15.02
CA LEU A 146 6.14 1.01 -13.90
C LEU A 146 4.62 0.84 -14.00
N ASP A 147 4.04 -0.01 -13.15
CA ASP A 147 2.59 0.01 -12.94
C ASP A 147 2.25 1.14 -11.98
N ILE A 148 1.34 2.00 -12.38
CA ILE A 148 1.01 3.25 -11.70
C ILE A 148 -0.49 3.27 -11.41
N TRP A 149 -0.87 3.65 -10.20
CA TRP A 149 -2.26 3.95 -9.86
C TRP A 149 -2.35 4.92 -8.67
N SER A 150 -3.40 5.74 -8.64
CA SER A 150 -3.71 6.62 -7.51
C SER A 150 -5.22 6.82 -7.38
N SER A 151 -5.64 7.45 -6.27
CA SER A 151 -6.98 8.02 -6.18
C SER A 151 -7.12 9.25 -7.09
N ASP A 152 -8.37 9.67 -7.30
CA ASP A 152 -8.69 10.94 -7.92
C ASP A 152 -8.62 12.13 -6.94
N GLY A 153 -8.95 13.33 -7.42
CA GLY A 153 -8.99 14.56 -6.62
C GLY A 153 -10.07 14.58 -5.54
N GLU A 154 -10.95 13.57 -5.48
CA GLU A 154 -11.95 13.37 -4.44
C GLU A 154 -11.58 12.20 -3.51
N GLY A 155 -10.44 11.53 -3.74
CA GLY A 155 -9.98 10.42 -2.93
C GLY A 155 -10.52 9.04 -3.34
N TRP A 156 -11.12 8.91 -4.52
CA TRP A 156 -11.65 7.64 -5.03
C TRP A 156 -10.72 7.00 -6.05
N TYR A 157 -10.47 5.70 -5.91
CA TYR A 157 -9.92 4.89 -6.98
C TYR A 157 -11.05 4.49 -7.94
N ASP A 158 -10.71 4.33 -9.21
CA ASP A 158 -11.65 3.91 -10.26
C ASP A 158 -12.39 2.59 -9.95
N VAL A 159 -11.73 1.62 -9.32
CA VAL A 159 -12.31 0.34 -8.87
C VAL A 159 -13.40 0.50 -7.82
N GLN A 160 -13.49 1.66 -7.17
CA GLN A 160 -14.53 1.97 -6.20
C GLN A 160 -15.77 2.61 -6.85
N ARG A 161 -15.67 3.05 -8.11
CA ARG A 161 -16.80 3.66 -8.82
C ARG A 161 -17.81 2.56 -9.21
N PRO A 162 -19.11 2.86 -9.15
CA PRO A 162 -20.15 1.89 -9.48
C PRO A 162 -20.13 1.55 -10.98
N GLY A 163 -20.46 0.31 -11.31
CA GLY A 163 -20.50 -0.18 -12.69
C GLY A 163 -19.22 -0.87 -13.14
N PRO A 164 -19.04 -1.10 -14.46
CA PRO A 164 -17.83 -1.71 -15.00
C PRO A 164 -16.61 -0.83 -14.73
N LEU A 165 -15.46 -1.47 -14.48
CA LEU A 165 -14.19 -0.76 -14.32
C LEU A 165 -13.86 0.04 -15.59
N VAL A 166 -13.80 1.36 -15.44
CA VAL A 166 -13.25 2.28 -16.44
C VAL A 166 -11.92 2.79 -15.89
N PRO A 167 -10.77 2.36 -16.47
CA PRO A 167 -9.46 2.77 -15.99
C PRO A 167 -9.31 4.29 -15.91
N ALA A 168 -8.96 4.80 -14.74
CA ALA A 168 -8.71 6.22 -14.51
C ALA A 168 -7.59 6.42 -13.48
N ALA A 169 -6.66 7.34 -13.77
CA ALA A 169 -5.46 7.56 -12.97
C ALA A 169 -4.63 6.27 -12.75
N ARG A 170 -4.64 5.36 -13.74
CA ARG A 170 -3.87 4.11 -13.71
C ARG A 170 -3.31 3.75 -15.08
N GLY A 171 -2.20 3.01 -15.10
CA GLY A 171 -1.60 2.49 -16.33
C GLY A 171 -0.18 1.99 -16.12
N ARG A 172 0.37 1.33 -17.15
CA ARG A 172 1.78 0.94 -17.20
C ARG A 172 2.56 1.88 -18.11
N VAL A 173 3.71 2.35 -17.65
CA VAL A 173 4.68 3.10 -18.46
C VAL A 173 6.03 2.37 -18.43
N ARG A 174 6.77 2.44 -19.53
CA ARG A 174 8.15 1.94 -19.59
C ARG A 174 9.17 3.07 -19.59
N ALA A 175 10.24 2.86 -18.85
CA ALA A 175 11.43 3.68 -18.94
C ALA A 175 12.07 3.57 -20.33
N GLY A 176 12.56 4.70 -20.85
CA GLY A 176 13.27 4.78 -22.12
C GLY A 176 14.64 4.09 -22.09
N ALA A 177 15.37 4.16 -23.20
CA ALA A 177 16.70 3.55 -23.32
C ALA A 177 17.75 4.17 -22.37
N ASP A 178 17.52 5.40 -21.92
CA ASP A 178 18.31 6.12 -20.93
C ASP A 178 17.80 5.94 -19.49
N GLY A 179 16.86 5.01 -19.27
CA GLY A 179 16.23 4.74 -17.99
C GLY A 179 15.22 5.81 -17.55
N ARG A 180 14.99 6.86 -18.35
CA ARG A 180 14.07 7.93 -17.94
C ARG A 180 12.62 7.52 -18.16
N TYR A 181 11.76 7.92 -17.22
CA TYR A 181 10.32 7.81 -17.35
C TYR A 181 9.67 9.18 -17.19
N ALA A 182 8.53 9.36 -17.83
CA ALA A 182 7.64 10.48 -17.60
C ALA A 182 6.19 10.04 -17.80
N PHE A 183 5.26 10.63 -17.08
CA PHE A 183 3.82 10.51 -17.33
C PHE A 183 3.05 11.65 -16.67
N TRP A 184 1.89 11.98 -17.22
CA TRP A 184 0.92 12.85 -16.58
C TRP A 184 -0.06 12.01 -15.78
N SER A 185 -0.42 12.53 -14.62
CA SER A 185 -1.58 12.11 -13.85
C SER A 185 -2.10 13.36 -13.12
N ILE A 186 -2.64 13.20 -11.93
CA ILE A 186 -3.03 14.28 -11.02
C ILE A 186 -2.27 14.18 -9.71
N LYS A 187 -2.26 15.28 -8.94
CA LYS A 187 -1.83 15.27 -7.56
C LYS A 187 -2.92 14.56 -6.73
N PRO A 188 -2.62 13.41 -6.09
CA PRO A 188 -3.61 12.66 -5.33
C PRO A 188 -4.07 13.46 -4.12
N ALA A 189 -5.36 13.41 -3.82
CA ALA A 189 -5.92 14.01 -2.62
C ALA A 189 -5.65 13.12 -1.39
N ASP A 190 -5.61 13.73 -0.20
CA ASP A 190 -5.75 12.96 1.04
C ASP A 190 -7.13 12.31 1.09
N TYR A 191 -7.22 11.07 1.54
CA TYR A 191 -8.49 10.35 1.56
C TYR A 191 -8.59 9.38 2.74
N PRO A 192 -9.79 9.12 3.27
CA PRO A 192 -9.98 8.14 4.33
C PRO A 192 -9.93 6.71 3.77
N VAL A 193 -9.34 5.78 4.52
CA VAL A 193 -9.64 4.35 4.31
C VAL A 193 -11.14 4.08 4.49
N PRO A 194 -11.71 2.99 3.93
CA PRO A 194 -13.11 2.65 4.17
C PRO A 194 -13.46 2.60 5.66
N THR A 195 -14.50 3.34 6.07
CA THR A 195 -14.93 3.45 7.48
C THR A 195 -16.37 2.98 7.75
N ASP A 196 -17.02 2.43 6.74
CA ASP A 196 -18.40 1.93 6.79
C ASP A 196 -18.50 0.47 7.29
N GLY A 197 -17.34 -0.20 7.48
CA GLY A 197 -17.25 -1.57 8.00
C GLY A 197 -16.68 -1.67 9.42
N PRO A 198 -16.45 -2.90 9.92
CA PRO A 198 -15.91 -3.17 11.25
C PRO A 198 -14.59 -2.45 11.51
N VAL A 199 -13.69 -2.34 10.53
CA VAL A 199 -12.43 -1.62 10.73
C VAL A 199 -12.66 -0.15 11.05
N GLY A 200 -13.65 0.48 10.40
CA GLY A 200 -14.07 1.84 10.72
C GLY A 200 -14.65 1.99 12.14
N GLU A 201 -15.41 1.01 12.61
CA GLU A 201 -15.86 0.95 14.01
C GLU A 201 -14.68 0.86 14.98
N MET A 202 -13.72 -0.03 14.70
CA MET A 202 -12.51 -0.20 15.50
C MET A 202 -11.68 1.09 15.57
N LEU A 203 -11.43 1.75 14.43
CA LEU A 203 -10.69 3.00 14.38
C LEU A 203 -11.36 4.09 15.22
N ARG A 204 -12.69 4.23 15.12
CA ARG A 204 -13.46 5.18 15.95
C ARG A 204 -13.34 4.84 17.44
N ALA A 205 -13.46 3.58 17.81
CA ALA A 205 -13.33 3.13 19.20
C ALA A 205 -11.91 3.37 19.77
N LEU A 206 -10.88 3.27 18.93
CA LEU A 206 -9.49 3.59 19.29
C LEU A 206 -9.18 5.10 19.27
N GLY A 207 -10.12 5.96 18.85
CA GLY A 207 -9.87 7.39 18.67
C GLY A 207 -8.88 7.71 17.54
N ARG A 208 -8.76 6.82 16.55
CA ARG A 208 -7.81 6.94 15.43
C ARG A 208 -8.47 7.57 14.21
N ALA A 209 -7.73 8.45 13.54
CA ALA A 209 -8.10 8.97 12.24
C ALA A 209 -8.02 7.88 11.16
N SER A 210 -8.84 8.00 10.12
CA SER A 210 -8.85 7.10 8.96
C SER A 210 -8.11 7.65 7.75
N MET A 211 -7.57 8.86 7.83
CA MET A 211 -6.96 9.55 6.69
C MET A 211 -5.62 8.94 6.29
N ARG A 212 -5.42 8.82 4.98
CA ARG A 212 -4.12 8.59 4.35
C ARG A 212 -3.66 9.87 3.65
N PRO A 213 -2.36 10.21 3.74
CA PRO A 213 -1.79 11.30 2.96
C PRO A 213 -1.89 10.99 1.46
N GLY A 214 -2.14 12.00 0.62
CA GLY A 214 -2.24 11.84 -0.84
C GLY A 214 -0.99 11.21 -1.41
N HIS A 215 -1.15 10.09 -2.11
CA HIS A 215 -0.06 9.29 -2.63
C HIS A 215 -0.36 8.64 -3.97
N LEU A 216 0.72 8.32 -4.70
CA LEU A 216 0.69 7.61 -5.95
C LEU A 216 1.49 6.32 -5.79
N HIS A 217 0.91 5.20 -6.21
CA HIS A 217 1.55 3.90 -6.11
C HIS A 217 2.39 3.58 -7.34
N PHE A 218 3.43 2.77 -7.11
CA PHE A 218 4.23 2.13 -8.14
C PHE A 218 4.37 0.63 -7.87
N ILE A 219 4.34 -0.18 -8.92
CA ILE A 219 5.14 -1.42 -8.96
C ILE A 219 6.20 -1.21 -10.02
N ALA A 220 7.46 -1.14 -9.59
CA ALA A 220 8.60 -0.99 -10.48
C ALA A 220 9.28 -2.34 -10.68
N SER A 221 9.56 -2.69 -11.93
CA SER A 221 10.24 -3.95 -12.28
C SER A 221 11.16 -3.78 -13.48
N ALA A 222 12.27 -4.50 -13.49
CA ALA A 222 13.20 -4.54 -14.60
C ALA A 222 13.88 -5.92 -14.69
N PRO A 223 14.31 -6.38 -15.89
CA PRO A 223 15.06 -7.62 -16.02
C PRO A 223 16.31 -7.62 -15.13
N GLY A 224 16.46 -8.65 -14.29
CA GLY A 224 17.60 -8.79 -13.36
C GLY A 224 17.55 -7.89 -12.13
N ALA A 225 16.43 -7.17 -11.90
CA ALA A 225 16.20 -6.38 -10.69
C ALA A 225 15.00 -6.93 -9.90
N GLU A 226 15.01 -6.73 -8.59
CA GLU A 226 13.86 -7.01 -7.74
C GLU A 226 12.66 -6.15 -8.16
N THR A 227 11.48 -6.76 -8.16
CA THR A 227 10.23 -6.02 -8.28
C THR A 227 9.92 -5.32 -6.95
N VAL A 228 9.70 -4.02 -7.00
CA VAL A 228 9.43 -3.20 -5.81
C VAL A 228 8.02 -2.62 -5.91
N THR A 229 7.16 -2.99 -4.95
CA THR A 229 5.88 -2.33 -4.70
C THR A 229 6.12 -1.17 -3.73
N THR A 230 5.75 0.03 -4.12
CA THR A 230 5.96 1.23 -3.31
C THR A 230 4.89 2.29 -3.58
N GLN A 231 5.02 3.44 -2.94
CA GLN A 231 4.20 4.61 -3.15
C GLN A 231 5.01 5.88 -2.83
N ILE A 232 4.65 7.01 -3.43
CA ILE A 232 5.19 8.32 -3.06
C ILE A 232 4.10 9.20 -2.49
N PHE A 233 4.43 9.98 -1.46
CA PHE A 233 3.50 10.83 -0.72
C PHE A 233 3.72 12.30 -1.01
N ALA A 234 2.65 13.09 -1.03
CA ALA A 234 2.75 14.54 -1.15
C ALA A 234 3.33 15.16 0.13
N ALA A 235 4.47 15.85 -0.01
CA ALA A 235 5.19 16.48 1.11
C ALA A 235 4.39 17.54 1.88
N ASP A 236 3.33 18.09 1.30
CA ASP A 236 2.46 19.08 1.92
C ASP A 236 1.18 18.48 2.54
N SER A 237 1.04 17.15 2.57
CA SER A 237 -0.09 16.53 3.24
C SER A 237 0.00 16.70 4.77
N PRO A 238 -1.07 17.16 5.44
CA PRO A 238 -1.13 17.24 6.89
C PRO A 238 -1.15 15.86 7.58
N HIS A 239 -1.31 14.77 6.82
CA HIS A 239 -1.47 13.40 7.34
C HIS A 239 -0.19 12.55 7.31
N LEU A 240 0.97 13.11 6.91
CA LEU A 240 2.22 12.36 6.81
C LEU A 240 2.63 11.64 8.11
N HIS A 241 2.38 12.25 9.27
CA HIS A 241 2.72 11.69 10.59
C HIS A 241 1.60 10.85 11.22
N ALA A 242 0.46 10.73 10.54
CA ALA A 242 -0.74 10.09 11.06
C ALA A 242 -1.44 9.22 10.00
N ASP A 243 -0.68 8.67 9.05
CA ASP A 243 -1.21 7.75 8.04
C ASP A 243 -1.88 6.55 8.72
N ALA A 244 -3.16 6.35 8.43
CA ALA A 244 -3.98 5.32 9.06
C ALA A 244 -3.43 3.89 8.91
N VAL A 245 -2.57 3.66 7.90
CA VAL A 245 -2.00 2.34 7.57
C VAL A 245 -0.48 2.25 7.77
N PHE A 246 0.15 3.27 8.35
CA PHE A 246 1.60 3.28 8.60
C PHE A 246 2.45 2.99 7.36
N GLY A 247 2.07 3.57 6.20
CA GLY A 247 2.77 3.36 4.92
C GLY A 247 3.84 4.42 4.61
N VAL A 248 3.86 5.52 5.36
CA VAL A 248 4.80 6.64 5.14
C VAL A 248 6.19 6.31 5.69
N SER A 249 7.21 6.50 4.85
CA SER A 249 8.61 6.59 5.26
C SER A 249 9.26 7.83 4.64
N ALA A 250 10.38 8.28 5.22
CA ALA A 250 11.02 9.53 4.81
C ALA A 250 11.49 9.52 3.35
N GLY A 251 12.01 8.39 2.86
CA GLY A 251 12.46 8.24 1.48
C GLY A 251 11.33 8.29 0.45
N LEU A 252 10.08 8.08 0.89
CA LEU A 252 8.89 8.04 0.03
C LEU A 252 8.15 9.39 -0.04
N ILE A 253 8.63 10.44 0.62
CA ILE A 253 8.02 11.77 0.58
C ILE A 253 8.55 12.55 -0.62
N ALA A 254 7.65 12.93 -1.53
CA ALA A 254 7.99 13.63 -2.77
C ALA A 254 7.51 15.09 -2.75
N SER A 255 8.31 15.99 -3.34
CA SER A 255 7.96 17.40 -3.51
C SER A 255 7.10 17.60 -4.75
N PHE A 256 5.87 18.10 -4.56
CA PHE A 256 4.97 18.48 -5.64
C PHE A 256 5.16 19.98 -5.92
N GLN A 257 6.03 20.30 -6.89
CA GLN A 257 6.37 21.67 -7.25
C GLN A 257 5.21 22.30 -8.03
N PRO A 258 4.55 23.35 -7.52
CA PRO A 258 3.43 24.00 -8.19
C PRO A 258 3.89 24.95 -9.29
N HIS A 259 3.11 25.03 -10.37
CA HIS A 259 3.34 25.90 -11.53
C HIS A 259 2.06 26.62 -11.92
N ALA A 260 2.20 27.88 -12.36
CA ALA A 260 1.11 28.62 -12.99
C ALA A 260 0.76 28.03 -14.38
N PRO A 261 -0.40 28.37 -14.97
CA PRO A 261 -0.69 28.03 -16.37
C PRO A 261 0.45 28.45 -17.30
N GLY A 262 0.83 27.59 -18.25
CA GLY A 262 1.99 27.85 -19.10
C GLY A 262 2.53 26.61 -19.79
N LEU A 263 3.81 26.66 -20.15
CA LEU A 263 4.53 25.57 -20.78
C LEU A 263 5.15 24.67 -19.71
N ALA A 264 4.74 23.40 -19.69
CA ALA A 264 5.32 22.38 -18.83
C ALA A 264 6.69 21.92 -19.37
N PRO A 265 7.54 21.28 -18.53
CA PRO A 265 8.87 20.85 -18.94
C PRO A 265 8.93 19.86 -20.11
N ASP A 266 7.85 19.14 -20.39
CA ASP A 266 7.72 18.23 -21.54
C ASP A 266 7.23 18.95 -22.82
N GLY A 267 7.06 20.27 -22.76
CA GLY A 267 6.55 21.08 -23.87
C GLY A 267 5.02 21.16 -23.94
N ARG A 268 4.28 20.52 -23.04
CA ARG A 268 2.81 20.60 -23.00
C ARG A 268 2.36 21.98 -22.51
N ARG A 269 1.48 22.64 -23.26
CA ARG A 269 0.83 23.89 -22.84
C ARG A 269 -0.40 23.56 -21.98
N LEU A 270 -0.49 24.16 -20.80
CA LEU A 270 -1.62 24.00 -19.87
C LEU A 270 -2.25 25.36 -19.58
N GLU A 271 -3.56 25.45 -19.74
CA GLU A 271 -4.36 26.64 -19.44
C GLU A 271 -4.81 26.70 -17.96
N ARG A 272 -4.34 25.77 -17.14
CA ARG A 272 -4.62 25.67 -15.68
C ARG A 272 -3.32 25.40 -14.91
N PRO A 273 -3.27 25.72 -13.60
CA PRO A 273 -2.13 25.36 -12.76
C PRO A 273 -1.85 23.86 -12.79
N PHE A 274 -0.59 23.49 -12.59
CA PHE A 274 -0.14 22.10 -12.59
C PHE A 274 1.01 21.90 -11.60
N CYS A 275 1.39 20.65 -11.36
CA CYS A 275 2.56 20.30 -10.55
C CYS A 275 3.59 19.50 -11.35
N THR A 276 4.84 19.50 -10.89
CA THR A 276 5.86 18.54 -11.31
C THR A 276 6.39 17.78 -10.11
N VAL A 277 6.69 16.51 -10.32
CA VAL A 277 7.36 15.63 -9.36
C VAL A 277 8.57 15.01 -10.03
N ASP A 278 9.74 15.25 -9.45
CA ASP A 278 11.01 14.62 -9.82
C ASP A 278 11.32 13.53 -8.78
N TYR A 279 11.32 12.26 -9.21
CA TYR A 279 11.52 11.13 -8.30
C TYR A 279 12.25 9.98 -8.99
N ASP A 280 13.41 9.57 -8.46
CA ASP A 280 14.20 8.48 -9.03
C ASP A 280 13.88 7.14 -8.35
N LEU A 281 13.80 6.08 -9.16
CA LEU A 281 13.48 4.73 -8.72
C LEU A 281 14.75 3.86 -8.83
N ARG A 282 15.36 3.54 -7.68
CA ARG A 282 16.61 2.77 -7.60
C ARG A 282 16.34 1.32 -7.20
N LEU A 283 16.36 0.40 -8.17
CA LEU A 283 16.04 -1.01 -7.95
C LEU A 283 17.28 -1.81 -7.55
N ARG A 284 17.08 -2.79 -6.66
CA ARG A 284 18.13 -3.74 -6.28
C ARG A 284 18.24 -4.85 -7.33
N PRO A 285 19.43 -5.46 -7.53
CA PRO A 285 19.55 -6.70 -8.29
C PRO A 285 18.69 -7.82 -7.68
N ALA A 286 18.10 -8.67 -8.52
CA ALA A 286 17.28 -9.83 -8.12
C ALA A 286 18.09 -10.99 -7.50
#